data_AF-A0AAV9V0W7-F1
#
_entry.id   AF-A0AAV9V0W7-F1
#
_cell.length_a   1.000
_cell.length_b   1.000
_cell.length_c   1.000
_cell.angle_alpha   90.00
_cell.angle_beta   90.00
_cell.angle_gamma   90.00
#
_symmetry.space_group_name_H-M   'P 1'
#
loop_
_entity.id
_entity.type
_entity.pdbx_description
1 polymer ?
#
loop_
_entity_poly.entity_id
_entity_poly.type
_entity_poly.pdbx_seq_one_letter_code
_entity_poly.pdbx_strand_id
1 'polypeptide(L)'
;MRFTTFATIVFLARLAWAYGLPGACSGNCDAHDPAIIQRDSDKLFYRFWTADGISIASAPDISGPWTFLGKALPAGTTISSFAGVTNLWAPDVSFHNGMYYMYYAVSAGFGSQTSAIGVATSLSLDPGTWTDHGSVGVSSTTGSPYNAIDPNLIQVGSSYYLNFGSFWGDIYQVKMNPSLLTIDTGAPTAHLASTFWGFPPVPTAMEASYMYYRVVGGRRRGKNTACESVGLEILTRISKTSLAKVA
;
A
#
# COMPACT_ATOMS: atom_id res chain seq x y z
N MET A 1 -18.35 66.09 -16.06
CA MET A 1 -18.11 64.69 -16.48
C MET A 1 -17.03 64.12 -15.57
N ARG A 2 -17.41 63.40 -14.50
CA ARG A 2 -16.47 62.81 -13.53
C ARG A 2 -16.42 61.30 -13.82
N PHE A 3 -15.28 60.81 -14.29
CA PHE A 3 -15.04 59.38 -14.50
C PHE A 3 -14.68 58.74 -13.15
N THR A 4 -15.54 57.83 -12.68
CA THR A 4 -15.27 57.01 -11.50
C THR A 4 -14.72 55.68 -11.97
N THR A 5 -13.42 55.46 -11.80
CA THR A 5 -12.75 54.21 -12.15
C THR A 5 -13.13 53.13 -11.13
N PHE A 6 -13.88 52.11 -11.54
CA PHE A 6 -14.10 50.91 -10.73
C PHE A 6 -12.83 50.04 -10.80
N ALA A 7 -12.14 49.91 -9.67
CA ALA A 7 -11.04 48.95 -9.52
C ALA A 7 -11.64 47.56 -9.23
N THR A 8 -11.55 46.65 -10.19
CA THR A 8 -11.97 45.25 -10.03
C THR A 8 -10.91 44.51 -9.21
N ILE A 9 -11.24 44.15 -7.97
CA ILE A 9 -10.40 43.28 -7.13
C ILE A 9 -10.59 41.84 -7.62
N VAL A 10 -9.60 41.29 -8.31
CA VAL A 10 -9.55 39.87 -8.66
C VAL A 10 -9.09 39.08 -7.43
N PHE A 11 -10.01 38.38 -6.77
CA PHE A 11 -9.67 37.39 -5.76
C PHE A 11 -9.13 36.12 -6.44
N LEU A 12 -7.82 35.96 -6.47
CA LEU A 12 -7.16 34.69 -6.77
C LEU A 12 -7.33 33.76 -5.57
N ALA A 13 -8.37 32.92 -5.57
CA ALA A 13 -8.48 31.81 -4.64
C ALA A 13 -7.39 30.78 -4.97
N ARG A 14 -6.30 30.79 -4.20
CA ARG A 14 -5.32 29.70 -4.23
C ARG A 14 -5.96 28.49 -3.55
N LEU A 15 -6.33 27.48 -4.33
CA LEU A 15 -6.59 26.14 -3.81
C LEU A 15 -5.25 25.60 -3.32
N ALA A 16 -4.94 25.82 -2.04
CA ALA A 16 -3.84 25.15 -1.38
C ALA A 16 -4.22 23.67 -1.27
N TRP A 17 -3.51 22.81 -2.00
CA TRP A 17 -3.49 21.39 -1.72
C TRP A 17 -2.78 21.22 -0.38
N ALA A 18 -3.55 21.20 0.71
CA ALA A 18 -3.03 20.89 2.02
C ALA A 18 -2.69 19.39 2.05
N TYR A 19 -1.49 19.04 1.62
CA TYR A 19 -0.88 17.80 2.05
C TYR A 19 -0.69 17.93 3.56
N GLY A 20 -1.37 17.07 4.34
CA GLY A 20 -1.20 17.05 5.78
C GLY A 20 0.28 16.81 6.09
N LEU A 21 0.86 17.65 6.95
CA LEU A 21 2.20 17.37 7.49
C LEU A 21 2.16 15.99 8.16
N PRO A 22 3.28 15.24 8.14
CA PRO A 22 3.36 13.98 8.86
C PRO A 22 2.90 14.17 10.30
N GLY A 23 2.04 13.27 10.79
CA GLY A 23 1.61 13.27 12.17
C GLY A 23 2.80 13.07 13.13
N ALA A 24 2.61 13.37 14.41
CA ALA A 24 3.61 13.10 15.42
C ALA A 24 3.99 11.62 15.45
N CYS A 25 5.27 11.32 15.63
CA CYS A 25 5.77 9.97 15.88
C CYS A 25 6.78 9.98 17.03
N SER A 26 6.67 9.02 17.93
CA SER A 26 7.58 8.80 19.05
C SER A 26 8.01 7.34 19.18
N GLY A 27 9.18 7.10 19.80
CA GLY A 27 9.78 5.77 19.92
C GLY A 27 10.53 5.34 18.66
N ASN A 28 10.35 4.08 18.23
CA ASN A 28 10.88 3.57 16.98
C ASN A 28 10.08 4.20 15.81
N CYS A 29 10.61 5.21 15.13
CA CYS A 29 9.90 5.91 14.05
C CYS A 29 10.48 5.67 12.66
N ASP A 30 11.67 5.09 12.58
CA ASP A 30 12.32 4.78 11.31
C ASP A 30 11.72 3.51 10.73
N ALA A 31 10.92 3.66 9.68
CA ALA A 31 10.24 2.59 8.99
C ALA A 31 10.13 2.95 7.51
N HIS A 32 10.73 2.12 6.66
CA HIS A 32 10.67 2.25 5.21
C HIS A 32 9.48 1.43 4.69
N ASP A 33 8.55 2.07 3.97
CA ASP A 33 7.31 1.45 3.49
C ASP A 33 6.43 0.83 4.59
N PRO A 34 6.02 1.60 5.64
CA PRO A 34 5.24 1.02 6.71
C PRO A 34 3.85 0.55 6.25
N ALA A 35 3.42 -0.58 6.79
CA ALA A 35 2.03 -0.99 6.93
C ALA A 35 1.64 -0.97 8.40
N ILE A 36 0.46 -0.41 8.68
CA ILE A 36 -0.09 -0.30 10.04
C ILE A 36 -1.43 -1.01 10.10
N ILE A 37 -1.64 -1.78 11.16
CA ILE A 37 -2.92 -2.43 11.47
C ILE A 37 -3.18 -2.32 12.98
N GLN A 38 -4.43 -2.18 13.38
CA GLN A 38 -4.82 -2.26 14.78
C GLN A 38 -5.35 -3.65 15.11
N ARG A 39 -4.81 -4.29 16.15
CA ARG A 39 -5.27 -5.59 16.64
C ARG A 39 -6.57 -5.40 17.43
N ASP A 40 -7.61 -6.16 17.07
CA ASP A 40 -8.94 -5.93 17.67
C ASP A 40 -9.01 -6.30 19.16
N SER A 41 -8.28 -7.34 19.58
CA SER A 41 -8.36 -7.91 20.93
C SER A 41 -7.85 -6.99 22.04
N ASP A 42 -6.86 -6.15 21.76
CA ASP A 42 -6.21 -5.28 22.74
C ASP A 42 -6.03 -3.84 22.25
N LYS A 43 -6.46 -3.54 21.02
CA LYS A 43 -6.42 -2.22 20.39
C LYS A 43 -5.01 -1.65 20.21
N LEU A 44 -3.97 -2.48 20.33
CA LEU A 44 -2.62 -2.06 19.99
C LEU A 44 -2.47 -1.88 18.49
N PHE A 45 -1.77 -0.83 18.10
CA PHE A 45 -1.31 -0.64 16.74
C PHE A 45 -0.05 -1.47 16.52
N TYR A 46 0.03 -2.14 15.38
CA TYR A 46 1.20 -2.85 14.90
C TYR A 46 1.69 -2.19 13.62
N ARG A 47 3.00 -2.10 13.46
CA ARG A 47 3.65 -1.58 12.25
C ARG A 47 4.66 -2.58 11.72
N PHE A 48 4.60 -2.79 10.42
CA PHE A 48 5.47 -3.67 9.63
C PHE A 48 6.18 -2.84 8.59
N TRP A 49 7.44 -3.12 8.27
CA TRP A 49 8.17 -2.34 7.28
C TRP A 49 9.30 -3.12 6.61
N THR A 50 9.77 -2.57 5.49
CA THR A 50 10.88 -3.08 4.68
C THR A 50 12.13 -3.27 5.53
N ALA A 51 12.57 -4.51 5.68
CA ALA A 51 13.76 -4.90 6.43
C ALA A 51 14.09 -6.39 6.19
N ASP A 52 15.24 -6.83 6.68
CA ASP A 52 15.53 -8.26 6.80
C ASP A 52 14.50 -8.95 7.69
N GLY A 53 13.63 -9.76 7.08
CA GLY A 53 12.59 -10.54 7.71
C GLY A 53 11.33 -9.78 8.14
N ILE A 54 11.08 -8.59 7.58
CA ILE A 54 10.00 -7.65 7.95
C ILE A 54 10.00 -7.33 9.45
N SER A 55 10.42 -6.12 9.79
CA SER A 55 10.44 -5.66 11.18
C SER A 55 9.03 -5.41 11.72
N ILE A 56 8.83 -5.66 13.01
CA ILE A 56 7.57 -5.46 13.73
C ILE A 56 7.78 -4.49 14.89
N ALA A 57 6.89 -3.50 15.02
CA ALA A 57 6.76 -2.69 16.24
C ALA A 57 5.29 -2.60 16.65
N SER A 58 5.03 -2.33 17.93
CA SER A 58 3.70 -2.01 18.42
C SER A 58 3.66 -0.70 19.19
N ALA A 59 2.48 -0.09 19.26
CA ALA A 59 2.22 1.13 20.00
C ALA A 59 0.78 1.15 20.55
N PRO A 60 0.54 1.85 21.68
CA PRO A 60 -0.82 2.08 22.17
C PRO A 60 -1.59 3.12 21.35
N ASP A 61 -0.89 4.00 20.63
CA ASP A 61 -1.44 5.04 19.78
C ASP A 61 -0.70 5.09 18.44
N ILE A 62 -1.36 5.56 17.38
CA ILE A 62 -0.76 5.69 16.04
C ILE A 62 0.46 6.64 16.03
N SER A 63 0.52 7.58 16.97
CA SER A 63 1.66 8.49 17.19
C SER A 63 2.78 7.89 18.06
N GLY A 64 2.59 6.66 18.57
CA GLY A 64 3.54 5.97 19.43
C GLY A 64 3.19 6.04 20.92
N PRO A 65 4.16 5.81 21.82
CA PRO A 65 5.53 5.41 21.51
C PRO A 65 5.59 4.01 20.89
N TRP A 66 6.24 3.92 19.72
CA TRP A 66 6.45 2.66 19.01
C TRP A 66 7.59 1.87 19.64
N THR A 67 7.34 0.61 19.98
CA THR A 67 8.30 -0.32 20.56
C THR A 67 8.57 -1.46 19.61
N PHE A 68 9.84 -1.66 19.24
CA PHE A 68 10.26 -2.77 18.38
C PHE A 68 10.06 -4.11 19.09
N LEU A 69 9.46 -5.07 18.39
CA LEU A 69 9.13 -6.40 18.92
C LEU A 69 9.99 -7.52 18.31
N GLY A 70 10.49 -7.33 17.09
CA GLY A 70 11.25 -8.37 16.39
C GLY A 70 10.94 -8.39 14.90
N LYS A 71 10.97 -9.59 14.30
CA LYS A 71 10.78 -9.83 12.87
C LYS A 71 9.64 -10.81 12.63
N ALA A 72 8.88 -10.60 11.55
CA ALA A 72 7.81 -11.52 11.17
C ALA A 72 8.37 -12.80 10.56
N LEU A 73 9.28 -12.67 9.60
CA LEU A 73 9.87 -13.76 8.82
C LEU A 73 11.41 -13.76 8.99
N PRO A 74 11.94 -14.07 10.18
CA PRO A 74 13.39 -13.96 10.45
C PRO A 74 14.26 -14.83 9.52
N ALA A 75 13.71 -15.90 8.93
CA ALA A 75 14.40 -16.76 7.97
C ALA A 75 14.30 -16.27 6.50
N GLY A 76 13.58 -15.18 6.24
CA GLY A 76 13.30 -14.69 4.89
C GLY A 76 12.12 -15.40 4.21
N THR A 77 12.09 -15.32 2.88
CA THR A 77 11.03 -15.92 2.07
C THR A 77 11.25 -17.42 1.82
N THR A 78 10.15 -18.16 1.62
CA THR A 78 10.13 -19.54 1.13
C THR A 78 9.86 -19.64 -0.39
N ILE A 79 9.76 -18.50 -1.09
CA ILE A 79 9.65 -18.50 -2.57
C ILE A 79 10.91 -19.11 -3.15
N SER A 80 10.78 -20.27 -3.80
CA SER A 80 11.91 -21.09 -4.24
C SER A 80 12.87 -20.38 -5.20
N SER A 81 12.36 -19.51 -6.08
CA SER A 81 13.19 -18.72 -7.00
C SER A 81 13.98 -17.59 -6.32
N PHE A 82 13.69 -17.31 -5.05
CA PHE A 82 14.37 -16.31 -4.21
C PHE A 82 14.93 -16.95 -2.93
N ALA A 83 15.30 -18.24 -2.99
CA ALA A 83 15.84 -18.95 -1.84
C ALA A 83 17.04 -18.21 -1.22
N GLY A 84 16.99 -17.99 0.09
CA GLY A 84 18.02 -17.28 0.85
C GLY A 84 17.87 -15.75 0.88
N VAL A 85 16.88 -15.17 0.17
CA VAL A 85 16.57 -13.74 0.28
C VAL A 85 15.87 -13.47 1.62
N THR A 86 16.50 -12.63 2.44
CA THR A 86 15.98 -12.22 3.74
C THR A 86 15.46 -10.79 3.76
N ASN A 87 15.91 -9.92 2.84
CA ASN A 87 15.45 -8.55 2.75
C ASN A 87 14.10 -8.51 2.01
N LEU A 88 13.02 -8.25 2.75
CA LEU A 88 11.64 -8.30 2.26
C LEU A 88 11.05 -6.89 2.26
N TRP A 89 10.25 -6.55 1.24
CA TRP A 89 9.88 -5.17 0.92
C TRP A 89 8.39 -4.90 1.02
N ALA A 90 8.08 -3.65 1.37
CA ALA A 90 6.78 -2.99 1.31
C ALA A 90 5.61 -3.90 1.72
N PRO A 91 5.58 -4.37 2.98
CA PRO A 91 4.52 -5.24 3.42
C PRO A 91 3.17 -4.53 3.41
N ASP A 92 2.09 -5.29 3.26
CA ASP A 92 0.72 -4.87 3.55
C ASP A 92 0.04 -5.93 4.40
N VAL A 93 -0.67 -5.50 5.46
CA VAL A 93 -1.25 -6.39 6.46
C VAL A 93 -2.75 -6.13 6.61
N SER A 94 -3.53 -7.21 6.54
CA SER A 94 -4.99 -7.16 6.65
C SER A 94 -5.50 -8.32 7.49
N PHE A 95 -6.71 -8.18 8.06
CA PHE A 95 -7.35 -9.21 8.87
C PHE A 95 -8.63 -9.70 8.21
N HIS A 96 -8.69 -11.00 7.92
CA HIS A 96 -9.82 -11.63 7.25
C HIS A 96 -10.07 -13.01 7.86
N ASN A 97 -11.35 -13.33 8.13
CA ASN A 97 -11.77 -14.66 8.57
C ASN A 97 -11.00 -15.21 9.80
N GLY A 98 -10.63 -14.35 10.75
CA GLY A 98 -9.92 -14.78 11.96
C GLY A 98 -8.40 -14.90 11.80
N MET A 99 -7.84 -14.52 10.64
CA MET A 99 -6.44 -14.64 10.30
C MET A 99 -5.87 -13.30 9.82
N TYR A 100 -4.65 -12.97 10.23
CA TYR A 100 -3.89 -11.89 9.65
C TYR A 100 -3.13 -12.39 8.42
N TYR A 101 -3.19 -11.63 7.34
CA TYR A 101 -2.45 -11.88 6.11
C TYR A 101 -1.47 -10.73 5.90
N MET A 102 -0.20 -11.05 5.71
CA MET A 102 0.85 -10.12 5.33
C MET A 102 1.37 -10.47 3.95
N TYR A 103 1.08 -9.62 2.97
CA TYR A 103 1.70 -9.69 1.66
C TYR A 103 3.01 -8.92 1.70
N TYR A 104 4.04 -9.46 1.05
CA TYR A 104 5.36 -8.85 0.99
C TYR A 104 5.98 -9.05 -0.38
N ALA A 105 6.92 -8.20 -0.74
CA ALA A 105 7.67 -8.33 -1.98
C ALA A 105 9.09 -8.85 -1.76
N VAL A 106 9.61 -9.54 -2.78
CA VAL A 106 11.02 -9.89 -2.94
C VAL A 106 11.49 -9.48 -4.31
N SER A 107 12.74 -9.03 -4.40
CA SER A 107 13.37 -8.66 -5.67
C SER A 107 14.81 -9.14 -5.71
N ALA A 108 15.32 -9.40 -6.92
CA ALA A 108 16.72 -9.79 -7.12
C ALA A 108 17.71 -8.66 -6.79
N GLY A 109 17.22 -7.44 -6.56
CA GLY A 109 18.02 -6.30 -6.14
C GLY A 109 17.37 -4.98 -6.55
N PHE A 110 17.90 -3.86 -6.03
CA PHE A 110 17.42 -2.53 -6.39
C PHE A 110 17.56 -2.27 -7.89
N GLY A 111 16.52 -1.73 -8.52
CA GLY A 111 16.46 -1.50 -9.98
C GLY A 111 16.19 -2.76 -10.82
N SER A 112 15.97 -3.92 -10.19
CA SER A 112 15.57 -5.14 -10.88
C SER A 112 14.06 -5.20 -11.13
N GLN A 113 13.68 -5.76 -12.27
CA GLN A 113 12.29 -6.16 -12.56
C GLN A 113 12.04 -7.64 -12.22
N THR A 114 13.07 -8.38 -11.83
CA THR A 114 12.93 -9.78 -11.37
C THR A 114 12.48 -9.78 -9.92
N SER A 115 11.17 -9.90 -9.72
CA SER A 115 10.50 -9.75 -8.42
C SER A 115 9.33 -10.71 -8.29
N ALA A 116 8.90 -10.95 -7.06
CA ALA A 116 7.70 -11.72 -6.76
C ALA A 116 7.04 -11.24 -5.47
N ILE A 117 5.76 -11.56 -5.33
CA ILE A 117 4.98 -11.28 -4.13
C ILE A 117 4.75 -12.61 -3.39
N GLY A 118 4.98 -12.59 -2.08
CA GLY A 118 4.66 -13.67 -1.17
C GLY A 118 3.57 -13.30 -0.16
N VAL A 119 3.10 -14.30 0.58
CA VAL A 119 2.11 -14.10 1.64
C VAL A 119 2.46 -14.95 2.86
N ALA A 120 2.36 -14.32 4.04
CA ALA A 120 2.46 -14.99 5.32
C ALA A 120 1.18 -14.77 6.13
N THR A 121 0.87 -15.71 7.03
CA THR A 121 -0.30 -15.60 7.92
C THR A 121 0.10 -15.68 9.38
N SER A 122 -0.65 -14.99 10.25
CA SER A 122 -0.50 -15.05 11.70
C SER A 122 -1.87 -14.99 12.39
N LEU A 123 -1.97 -15.61 13.57
CA LEU A 123 -3.15 -15.48 14.43
C LEU A 123 -3.10 -14.27 15.37
N SER A 124 -1.94 -13.67 15.61
CA SER A 124 -1.78 -12.64 16.65
C SER A 124 -0.96 -11.41 16.27
N LEU A 125 -0.33 -11.38 15.08
CA LEU A 125 0.66 -10.38 14.62
C LEU A 125 2.03 -10.46 15.30
N ASP A 126 2.19 -11.24 16.37
CA ASP A 126 3.41 -11.26 17.17
C ASP A 126 4.57 -11.99 16.47
N PRO A 127 5.83 -11.62 16.75
CA PRO A 127 6.99 -12.37 16.28
C PRO A 127 6.88 -13.87 16.60
N GLY A 128 7.30 -14.73 15.68
CA GLY A 128 7.27 -16.18 15.84
C GLY A 128 5.91 -16.85 15.60
N THR A 129 4.85 -16.07 15.32
CA THR A 129 3.52 -16.61 14.97
C THR A 129 3.23 -16.64 13.47
N TRP A 130 4.13 -16.06 12.67
CA TRP A 130 3.99 -15.95 11.23
C TRP A 130 4.41 -17.24 10.53
N THR A 131 3.54 -17.72 9.62
CA THR A 131 3.82 -18.83 8.72
C THR A 131 3.86 -18.29 7.30
N ASP A 132 5.00 -18.45 6.62
CA ASP A 132 5.13 -18.08 5.20
C ASP A 132 4.57 -19.17 4.29
N HIS A 133 3.81 -18.77 3.26
CA HIS A 133 3.19 -19.66 2.29
C HIS A 133 3.83 -19.58 0.90
N GLY A 134 4.91 -18.80 0.77
CA GLY A 134 5.61 -18.61 -0.49
C GLY A 134 4.83 -17.68 -1.42
N SER A 135 4.90 -17.95 -2.73
CA SER A 135 4.42 -17.02 -3.75
C SER A 135 2.90 -17.03 -3.87
N VAL A 136 2.31 -15.85 -4.02
CA VAL A 136 0.88 -15.70 -4.36
C VAL A 136 0.57 -15.97 -5.83
N GLY A 137 1.59 -16.21 -6.66
CA GLY A 137 1.48 -16.38 -8.10
C GLY A 137 1.65 -15.08 -8.91
N VAL A 138 2.03 -13.97 -8.26
CA VAL A 138 2.43 -12.73 -8.94
C VAL A 138 3.94 -12.62 -8.95
N SER A 139 4.51 -12.57 -10.15
CA SER A 139 5.94 -12.41 -10.39
C SER A 139 6.20 -11.60 -11.65
N SER A 140 7.39 -11.02 -11.74
CA SER A 140 7.90 -10.34 -12.91
C SER A 140 9.35 -10.74 -13.17
N THR A 141 9.76 -10.58 -14.42
CA THR A 141 11.15 -10.67 -14.88
C THR A 141 11.45 -9.47 -15.78
N THR A 142 12.72 -9.26 -16.12
CA THR A 142 13.12 -8.26 -17.12
C THR A 142 12.26 -8.37 -18.40
N GLY A 143 11.66 -7.26 -18.82
CA GLY A 143 10.77 -7.17 -19.99
C GLY A 143 9.30 -7.41 -19.68
N SER A 144 8.94 -7.70 -18.42
CA SER A 144 7.53 -7.76 -18.01
C SER A 144 6.85 -6.40 -18.16
N PRO A 145 5.51 -6.36 -18.24
CA PRO A 145 4.79 -5.08 -18.28
C PRO A 145 4.83 -4.31 -16.94
N TYR A 146 5.22 -4.95 -15.84
CA TYR A 146 5.25 -4.39 -14.49
C TYR A 146 6.43 -4.91 -13.67
N ASN A 147 6.65 -4.32 -12.51
CA ASN A 147 7.45 -4.91 -11.43
C ASN A 147 6.54 -5.44 -10.33
N ALA A 148 6.67 -6.71 -9.97
CA ALA A 148 5.83 -7.40 -9.00
C ALA A 148 6.27 -7.09 -7.55
N ILE A 149 6.11 -5.83 -7.13
CA ILE A 149 6.38 -5.35 -5.77
C ILE A 149 5.23 -4.46 -5.26
N ASP A 150 5.36 -3.97 -4.02
CA ASP A 150 4.41 -3.07 -3.35
C ASP A 150 2.96 -3.61 -3.31
N PRO A 151 2.75 -4.83 -2.78
CA PRO A 151 1.43 -5.41 -2.68
C PRO A 151 0.49 -4.59 -1.80
N ASN A 152 -0.78 -4.54 -2.17
CA ASN A 152 -1.85 -4.05 -1.31
C ASN A 152 -3.14 -4.83 -1.55
N LEU A 153 -3.66 -5.48 -0.50
CA LEU A 153 -4.92 -6.22 -0.58
C LEU A 153 -6.11 -5.26 -0.38
N ILE A 154 -7.07 -5.32 -1.29
CA ILE A 154 -8.34 -4.60 -1.15
C ILE A 154 -9.53 -5.55 -1.25
N GLN A 155 -10.56 -5.25 -0.47
CA GLN A 155 -11.85 -5.90 -0.56
C GLN A 155 -12.85 -4.98 -1.27
N VAL A 156 -13.47 -5.47 -2.33
CA VAL A 156 -14.53 -4.78 -3.07
C VAL A 156 -15.76 -5.68 -3.08
N GLY A 157 -16.75 -5.32 -2.26
CA GLY A 157 -17.90 -6.19 -1.99
C GLY A 157 -17.45 -7.50 -1.34
N SER A 158 -17.79 -8.64 -1.96
CA SER A 158 -17.37 -9.97 -1.51
C SER A 158 -16.08 -10.46 -2.15
N SER A 159 -15.47 -9.68 -3.04
CA SER A 159 -14.29 -10.06 -3.80
C SER A 159 -13.04 -9.41 -3.25
N TYR A 160 -11.92 -10.12 -3.34
CA TYR A 160 -10.61 -9.63 -2.95
C TYR A 160 -9.72 -9.45 -4.18
N TYR A 161 -8.97 -8.35 -4.18
CA TYR A 161 -8.04 -8.01 -5.23
C TYR A 161 -6.70 -7.61 -4.61
N LEU A 162 -5.63 -8.04 -5.24
CA LEU A 162 -4.28 -7.63 -4.88
C LEU A 162 -3.79 -6.63 -5.91
N ASN A 163 -3.52 -5.42 -5.44
CA ASN A 163 -2.88 -4.37 -6.20
C ASN A 163 -1.38 -4.51 -6.03
N PHE A 164 -0.63 -4.17 -7.05
CA PHE A 164 0.83 -4.17 -7.00
C PHE A 164 1.37 -3.30 -8.13
N GLY A 165 2.66 -3.03 -8.08
CA GLY A 165 3.34 -2.28 -9.12
C GLY A 165 4.11 -1.10 -8.58
N SER A 166 5.26 -0.87 -9.19
CA SER A 166 6.16 0.23 -8.88
C SER A 166 7.10 0.42 -10.06
N PHE A 167 7.05 1.59 -10.71
CA PHE A 167 7.69 1.89 -11.99
C PHE A 167 7.23 1.00 -13.17
N TRP A 168 7.95 1.08 -14.30
CA TRP A 168 7.68 0.39 -15.58
C TRP A 168 6.31 0.72 -16.16
N GLY A 169 5.41 -0.26 -16.27
CA GLY A 169 4.03 -0.04 -16.67
C GLY A 169 3.13 0.33 -15.49
N ASP A 170 3.68 0.76 -14.36
CA ASP A 170 2.96 1.32 -13.22
C ASP A 170 2.08 0.28 -12.47
N ILE A 171 0.79 0.56 -12.23
CA ILE A 171 -0.02 -0.12 -11.21
C ILE A 171 -0.97 -1.14 -11.83
N TYR A 172 -0.91 -2.37 -11.32
CA TYR A 172 -1.71 -3.51 -11.76
C TYR A 172 -2.55 -4.09 -10.63
N GLN A 173 -3.52 -4.90 -11.00
CA GLN A 173 -4.41 -5.60 -10.08
C GLN A 173 -4.71 -7.00 -10.59
N VAL A 174 -4.74 -7.94 -9.66
CA VAL A 174 -5.19 -9.31 -9.88
C VAL A 174 -6.28 -9.65 -8.89
N LYS A 175 -7.18 -10.55 -9.30
CA LYS A 175 -8.19 -11.09 -8.39
C LYS A 175 -7.56 -12.18 -7.53
N MET A 176 -7.87 -12.19 -6.24
CA MET A 176 -7.44 -13.24 -5.32
C MET A 176 -8.44 -14.39 -5.31
N ASN A 177 -7.94 -15.59 -5.05
CA ASN A 177 -8.80 -16.73 -4.74
C ASN A 177 -9.45 -16.56 -3.34
N PRO A 178 -10.44 -17.39 -2.97
CA PRO A 178 -11.07 -17.29 -1.65
C PRO A 178 -10.16 -17.60 -0.46
N SER A 179 -9.06 -18.34 -0.64
CA SER A 179 -8.13 -18.62 0.47
C SER A 179 -7.22 -17.43 0.79
N LEU A 180 -7.15 -16.46 -0.12
CA LEU A 180 -6.27 -15.29 -0.09
C LEU A 180 -4.77 -15.64 -0.15
N LEU A 181 -4.43 -16.91 -0.37
CA LEU A 181 -3.03 -17.35 -0.45
C LEU A 181 -2.49 -17.28 -1.88
N THR A 182 -3.35 -17.34 -2.89
CA THR A 182 -2.94 -17.24 -4.30
C THR A 182 -3.93 -16.42 -5.10
N ILE A 183 -3.50 -15.97 -6.27
CA ILE A 183 -4.39 -15.35 -7.25
C ILE A 183 -5.38 -16.34 -7.85
N ASP A 184 -6.47 -15.82 -8.40
CA ASP A 184 -7.40 -16.51 -9.28
C ASP A 184 -6.81 -16.54 -10.70
N THR A 185 -6.19 -17.64 -11.09
CA THR A 185 -5.51 -17.78 -12.39
C THR A 185 -6.47 -17.77 -13.60
N GLY A 186 -7.77 -17.89 -13.35
CA GLY A 186 -8.81 -17.73 -14.37
C GLY A 186 -9.20 -16.28 -14.63
N ALA A 187 -8.76 -15.34 -13.79
CA ALA A 187 -9.05 -13.91 -13.94
C ALA A 187 -7.89 -13.17 -14.62
N PRO A 188 -8.16 -12.21 -15.52
CA PRO A 188 -7.11 -11.43 -16.16
C PRO A 188 -6.46 -10.45 -15.15
N THR A 189 -5.18 -10.17 -15.37
CA THR A 189 -4.49 -9.04 -14.74
C THR A 189 -5.01 -7.74 -15.35
N ALA A 190 -5.50 -6.82 -14.52
CA ALA A 190 -5.95 -5.50 -14.91
C ALA A 190 -4.83 -4.47 -14.72
N HIS A 191 -4.66 -3.57 -15.69
CA HIS A 191 -3.78 -2.41 -15.59
C HIS A 191 -4.61 -1.21 -15.11
N LEU A 192 -4.33 -0.70 -13.92
CA LEU A 192 -5.19 0.27 -13.23
C LEU A 192 -4.79 1.72 -13.47
N ALA A 193 -3.49 1.98 -13.48
CA ALA A 193 -2.99 3.33 -13.67
C ALA A 193 -1.63 3.25 -14.34
N SER A 194 -1.46 4.08 -15.38
CA SER A 194 -0.17 4.43 -15.93
C SER A 194 -0.05 5.94 -16.04
N THR A 195 1.17 6.43 -15.92
CA THR A 195 1.48 7.78 -16.37
C THR A 195 1.71 7.82 -17.87
N PHE A 196 1.09 8.84 -18.48
CA PHE A 196 1.21 9.09 -19.91
C PHE A 196 2.56 9.79 -20.15
N TRP A 197 3.41 9.21 -21.01
CA TRP A 197 4.73 9.75 -21.44
C TRP A 197 4.64 11.04 -22.29
N GLY A 198 3.83 12.03 -21.87
CA GLY A 198 3.47 13.19 -22.69
C GLY A 198 3.93 14.57 -22.20
N PHE A 199 4.47 14.70 -20.97
CA PHE A 199 4.89 16.00 -20.44
C PHE A 199 6.23 15.90 -19.66
N PRO A 200 7.37 16.29 -20.27
CA PRO A 200 8.59 16.60 -19.51
C PRO A 200 8.35 17.83 -18.61
N PRO A 201 8.92 17.92 -17.38
CA PRO A 201 10.17 17.27 -16.95
C PRO A 201 10.06 16.50 -15.62
N VAL A 202 8.95 15.80 -15.33
CA VAL A 202 8.83 14.97 -14.11
C VAL A 202 8.98 13.49 -14.45
N PRO A 203 9.91 12.74 -13.81
CA PRO A 203 9.88 11.28 -13.86
C PRO A 203 8.57 10.85 -13.19
N THR A 204 7.63 10.36 -13.97
CA THR A 204 6.25 10.15 -13.54
C THR A 204 5.94 8.70 -13.21
N ALA A 205 6.95 7.86 -12.99
CA ALA A 205 6.73 6.50 -12.52
C ALA A 205 5.84 6.48 -11.27
N MET A 206 4.81 5.63 -11.29
CA MET A 206 3.94 5.40 -10.15
C MET A 206 4.56 4.31 -9.29
N GLU A 207 4.62 4.55 -7.99
CA GLU A 207 5.17 3.63 -6.99
C GLU A 207 4.14 3.40 -5.88
N ALA A 208 4.33 2.35 -5.10
CA ALA A 208 3.56 2.06 -3.91
C ALA A 208 2.06 2.01 -4.16
N SER A 209 1.58 0.94 -4.81
CA SER A 209 0.15 0.74 -4.98
C SER A 209 -0.55 0.68 -3.60
N TYR A 210 -1.36 1.69 -3.30
CA TYR A 210 -2.21 1.67 -2.13
C TYR A 210 -3.58 2.20 -2.51
N MET A 211 -4.58 1.34 -2.32
CA MET A 211 -5.97 1.67 -2.52
C MET A 211 -6.74 1.30 -1.27
N TYR A 212 -7.75 2.11 -0.97
CA TYR A 212 -8.73 1.79 0.03
C TYR A 212 -10.11 1.96 -0.56
N TYR A 213 -11.01 1.07 -0.20
CA TYR A 213 -12.38 1.11 -0.69
C TYR A 213 -13.24 1.94 0.26
N ARG A 214 -13.86 3.01 -0.25
CA ARG A 214 -14.82 3.83 0.50
C ARG A 214 -16.16 3.89 -0.22
N VAL A 215 -17.21 3.43 0.44
CA VAL A 215 -18.59 3.69 0.00
C VAL A 215 -18.92 5.14 0.32
N VAL A 216 -19.09 5.97 -0.71
CA VAL A 216 -19.57 7.34 -0.53
C VAL A 216 -21.07 7.36 -0.83
N GLY A 217 -21.88 7.54 0.21
CA GLY A 217 -23.31 7.76 0.06
C GLY A 217 -23.56 9.09 -0.66
N GLY A 218 -24.10 9.04 -1.87
CA GLY A 218 -24.51 10.21 -2.64
C GLY A 218 -26.00 10.20 -2.96
N ARG A 219 -26.61 11.39 -3.08
CA ARG A 219 -27.89 11.55 -3.78
C ARG A 219 -27.60 12.12 -5.16
N ARG A 220 -28.01 11.42 -6.21
CA ARG A 220 -28.02 11.98 -7.56
C ARG A 220 -29.01 13.15 -7.57
N ARG A 221 -28.57 14.34 -7.97
CA ARG A 221 -29.44 15.53 -8.05
C ARG A 221 -30.65 15.19 -8.95
N GLY A 222 -31.86 15.15 -8.37
CA GLY A 222 -33.11 14.85 -9.08
C GLY A 222 -33.62 13.41 -9.01
N LYS A 223 -33.02 12.49 -8.24
CA LYS A 223 -33.62 11.17 -7.95
C LYS A 223 -33.66 10.91 -6.43
N ASN A 224 -34.81 10.49 -5.91
CA ASN A 224 -35.00 10.12 -4.50
C ASN A 224 -34.36 8.76 -4.13
N THR A 225 -33.70 8.10 -5.07
CA THR A 225 -32.91 6.90 -4.83
C THR A 225 -31.49 7.28 -4.39
N ALA A 226 -31.05 6.71 -3.27
CA ALA A 226 -29.63 6.74 -2.88
C ALA A 226 -28.81 6.18 -4.05
N CYS A 227 -27.81 6.94 -4.48
CA CYS A 227 -26.85 6.50 -5.47
C CYS A 227 -25.60 6.18 -4.68
N GLU A 228 -25.27 4.91 -4.53
CA GLU A 228 -23.94 4.53 -4.08
C GLU A 228 -22.96 4.99 -5.17
N SER A 229 -22.22 6.06 -4.89
CA SER A 229 -21.08 6.45 -5.70
C SER A 229 -19.86 5.80 -5.07
N VAL A 230 -19.23 4.91 -5.82
CA VAL A 230 -17.98 4.26 -5.41
C VAL A 230 -16.85 5.26 -5.67
N GLY A 231 -16.20 5.72 -4.60
CA GLY A 231 -14.95 6.47 -4.70
C GLY A 231 -13.78 5.51 -4.57
N LEU A 232 -13.04 5.28 -5.65
CA LEU A 232 -11.74 4.63 -5.60
C LEU A 232 -10.69 5.74 -5.53
N GLU A 233 -10.05 5.92 -4.38
CA GLU A 233 -8.91 6.82 -4.26
C GLU A 233 -7.62 5.99 -4.36
N ILE A 234 -6.92 6.16 -5.47
CA ILE A 234 -5.58 5.62 -5.69
C ILE A 234 -4.61 6.63 -5.09
N LEU A 235 -4.03 6.32 -3.93
CA LEU A 235 -2.95 7.12 -3.35
C LEU A 235 -1.62 6.63 -3.94
N THR A 236 -1.32 7.00 -5.19
CA THR A 236 -0.05 6.69 -5.88
C THR A 236 1.08 7.65 -5.57
N ARG A 237 0.83 8.66 -4.72
CA ARG A 237 1.84 9.61 -4.22
C ARG A 237 1.84 9.64 -2.71
N ILE A 238 2.22 8.52 -2.10
CA ILE A 238 2.96 8.59 -0.85
C ILE A 238 4.24 7.82 -1.13
N SER A 239 5.32 8.53 -1.49
CA SER A 239 6.64 7.94 -1.27
C SER A 239 6.66 7.63 0.22
N LYS A 240 6.56 6.35 0.59
CA LYS A 240 6.53 5.91 1.99
C LYS A 240 7.94 5.99 2.61
N THR A 241 8.64 7.08 2.32
CA THR A 241 9.93 7.43 2.88
C THR A 241 9.72 8.06 4.25
N SER A 242 10.07 7.27 5.28
CA SER A 242 10.34 7.63 6.68
C SER A 242 9.50 8.76 7.31
N LEU A 243 8.74 8.42 8.35
CA LEU A 243 8.30 9.37 9.38
C LEU A 243 9.50 9.74 10.28
N ALA A 244 10.49 10.47 9.75
CA ALA A 244 11.67 10.85 10.50
C ALA A 244 11.90 12.39 10.50
N LYS A 245 11.57 12.96 11.67
CA LYS A 245 12.12 14.16 12.34
C LYS A 245 12.33 15.45 11.53
N VAL A 246 11.45 16.42 11.81
CA VAL A 246 11.87 17.82 11.97
C VAL A 246 12.44 17.94 13.38
N ALA A 247 13.73 18.28 13.47
CA ALA A 247 14.30 18.97 14.64
C ALA A 247 14.34 20.47 14.31
#